data_AF-A0A1X7SQM0-F1
#
_entry.id   AF-A0A1X7SQM0-F1
#
_cell.length_a   1.000
_cell.length_b   1.000
_cell.length_c   1.000
_cell.angle_alpha   90.00
_cell.angle_beta   90.00
_cell.angle_gamma   90.00
#
_symmetry.space_group_name_H-M   'P 1'
#
loop_
_entity.id
_entity.type
_entity.pdbx_description
1 polymer ?
#
loop_
_entity_poly.entity_id
_entity_poly.type
_entity_poly.pdbx_seq_one_letter_code
_entity_poly.pdbx_strand_id
1 'polypeptide(L)'
;MEDGHYYSFSDAFEMNTSEEHRPSFKHPQPKPKKKRTLPFYATVQHVKNSNLMVQCSECDMWRLIFSRYKLNSDQRRDLQSVLDDYEYSCGASLAELNLEDVYKDVEIRAHNCYDPIEVLYYSAKFTPICVYCATPQAYTAENEYPKCENCYDKPPIYKRKS
;
A
#
# COMPACT_ATOMS: atom_id res chain seq x y z
N MET A 1 -27.93 51.52 0.30
CA MET A 1 -28.72 50.26 0.28
C MET A 1 -27.94 49.27 1.11
N GLU A 2 -28.45 48.91 2.29
CA GLU A 2 -27.97 47.75 3.04
C GLU A 2 -28.37 46.50 2.24
N ASP A 3 -27.39 45.79 1.69
CA ASP A 3 -27.60 44.68 0.75
C ASP A 3 -28.25 43.42 1.37
N GLY A 4 -28.83 43.53 2.58
CA GLY A 4 -29.61 42.49 3.25
C GLY A 4 -28.89 41.16 3.47
N HIS A 5 -27.58 41.12 3.21
CA HIS A 5 -26.83 39.87 3.10
C HIS A 5 -26.42 39.32 4.48
N TYR A 6 -26.36 40.19 5.50
CA TYR A 6 -25.97 39.82 6.85
C TYR A 6 -26.97 40.36 7.88
N TYR A 7 -27.19 39.57 8.92
CA TYR A 7 -27.95 39.99 10.09
C TYR A 7 -27.22 41.11 10.85
N SER A 8 -27.99 41.92 11.57
CA SER A 8 -27.41 42.88 12.52
C SER A 8 -26.71 42.12 13.65
N PHE A 9 -25.73 42.78 14.30
CA PHE A 9 -24.98 42.16 15.39
C PHE A 9 -25.89 41.70 16.54
N SER A 10 -26.89 42.52 16.88
CA SER A 10 -27.86 42.19 17.93
C SER A 10 -28.64 40.93 17.61
N ASP A 11 -29.12 40.81 16.37
CA ASP A 11 -29.88 39.64 15.93
C ASP A 11 -29.00 38.38 15.90
N ALA A 12 -27.75 38.50 15.44
CA ALA A 12 -26.82 37.38 15.37
C ALA A 12 -26.36 36.88 16.75
N PHE A 13 -26.21 37.78 17.73
CA PHE A 13 -25.73 37.43 19.07
C PHE A 13 -26.77 36.69 19.91
N GLU A 14 -28.06 36.92 19.65
CA GLU A 14 -29.18 36.27 20.33
C GLU A 14 -29.59 34.94 19.68
N MET A 15 -28.95 34.55 18.57
CA MET A 15 -29.20 33.24 17.95
C MET A 15 -28.64 32.11 18.81
N ASN A 16 -29.48 31.10 19.06
CA ASN A 16 -29.03 29.86 19.67
C ASN A 16 -28.00 29.18 18.76
N THR A 17 -26.75 29.14 19.22
CA THR A 17 -25.69 28.38 18.57
C THR A 17 -25.55 27.01 19.20
N SER A 18 -25.34 26.01 18.37
CA SER A 18 -25.01 24.64 18.79
C SER A 18 -23.65 24.24 18.21
N GLU A 19 -23.05 23.18 18.75
CA GLU A 19 -21.72 22.68 18.33
C GLU A 19 -21.62 22.30 16.84
N GLU A 20 -22.74 22.14 16.14
CA GLU A 20 -22.76 21.91 14.68
C GLU A 20 -22.48 23.18 13.86
N HIS A 21 -22.67 24.37 14.45
CA HIS A 21 -22.49 25.67 13.80
C HIS A 21 -21.06 26.23 13.93
N ARG A 22 -20.16 25.54 14.65
CA ARG A 22 -18.77 26.01 14.80
C ARG A 22 -18.02 25.93 13.45
N PRO A 23 -17.19 26.93 13.09
CA PRO A 23 -16.46 26.93 11.81
C PRO A 23 -15.54 25.72 11.59
N SER A 24 -15.11 25.05 12.68
CA SER A 24 -14.27 23.85 12.64
C SER A 24 -15.05 22.55 12.49
N PHE A 25 -16.39 22.58 12.49
CA PHE A 25 -17.22 21.40 12.37
C PHE A 25 -17.13 20.82 10.96
N LYS A 26 -16.49 19.66 10.85
CA LYS A 26 -16.46 18.87 9.63
C LYS A 26 -17.50 17.78 9.76
N HIS A 27 -18.58 17.85 8.98
CA HIS A 27 -19.51 16.73 8.88
C HIS A 27 -18.74 15.44 8.56
N PRO A 28 -18.96 14.33 9.29
CA PRO A 28 -18.33 13.06 8.99
C PRO A 28 -18.76 12.60 7.60
N GLN A 29 -17.92 12.87 6.60
CA GLN A 29 -18.14 12.33 5.26
C GLN A 29 -17.98 10.81 5.37
N PRO A 30 -18.97 10.00 4.95
CA PRO A 30 -18.83 8.55 4.89
C PRO A 30 -17.69 8.24 3.92
N LYS A 31 -16.48 8.00 4.45
CA LYS A 31 -15.37 7.55 3.63
C LYS A 31 -15.82 6.23 3.00
N PRO A 32 -15.77 6.08 1.68
CA PRO A 32 -16.08 4.79 1.07
C PRO A 32 -15.20 3.74 1.75
N LYS A 33 -15.81 2.69 2.30
CA LYS A 33 -15.06 1.57 2.89
C LYS A 33 -14.26 0.97 1.75
N LYS A 34 -12.98 1.39 1.60
CA LYS A 34 -12.07 0.77 0.65
C LYS A 34 -12.06 -0.72 1.01
N LYS A 35 -12.54 -1.56 0.08
CA LYS A 35 -12.40 -3.02 0.23
C LYS A 35 -10.93 -3.27 0.47
N ARG A 36 -10.61 -3.88 1.62
CA ARG A 36 -9.24 -4.21 1.95
C ARG A 36 -8.82 -5.32 1.00
N THR A 37 -7.71 -5.13 0.32
CA THR A 37 -7.09 -6.14 -0.56
C THR A 37 -6.49 -7.30 0.22
N LEU A 38 -6.33 -7.17 1.53
CA LEU A 38 -5.80 -8.17 2.44
C LEU A 38 -6.72 -8.34 3.65
N PRO A 39 -6.81 -9.54 4.24
CA PRO A 39 -7.62 -9.79 5.44
C PRO A 39 -7.07 -9.06 6.69
N PHE A 40 -5.80 -8.65 6.67
CA PHE A 40 -5.13 -7.91 7.76
C PHE A 40 -4.51 -6.59 7.28
N TYR A 41 -3.98 -5.79 8.21
CA TYR A 41 -3.37 -4.50 7.87
C TYR A 41 -1.92 -4.77 7.49
N ALA A 42 -1.55 -4.51 6.25
CA ALA A 42 -0.18 -4.74 5.79
C ALA A 42 0.79 -3.84 6.56
N THR A 43 1.82 -4.46 7.14
CA THR A 43 2.88 -3.76 7.88
C THR A 43 4.23 -4.28 7.40
N VAL A 44 5.29 -3.56 7.76
CA VAL A 44 6.67 -4.00 7.54
C VAL A 44 6.94 -5.36 8.18
N GLN A 45 6.34 -5.64 9.35
CA GLN A 45 6.53 -6.92 10.03
C GLN A 45 5.95 -8.07 9.20
N HIS A 46 4.79 -7.88 8.57
CA HIS A 46 4.17 -8.91 7.73
C HIS A 46 5.02 -9.23 6.49
N VAL A 47 5.71 -8.23 5.94
CA VAL A 47 6.68 -8.42 4.84
C VAL A 47 7.92 -9.18 5.32
N LYS A 48 8.44 -8.85 6.50
CA LYS A 48 9.61 -9.53 7.08
C LYS A 48 9.31 -10.96 7.53
N ASN A 49 8.06 -11.25 7.90
CA ASN A 49 7.64 -12.57 8.35
C ASN A 49 7.75 -13.62 7.25
N SER A 50 7.33 -13.28 6.03
CA SER A 50 7.50 -14.09 4.83
C SER A 50 8.90 -13.91 4.25
N ASN A 51 9.38 -12.68 4.08
CA ASN A 51 10.63 -12.35 3.41
C ASN A 51 10.76 -12.98 2.01
N LEU A 52 9.65 -13.00 1.26
CA LEU A 52 9.56 -13.54 -0.10
C LEU A 52 8.85 -12.54 -1.01
N MET A 53 9.07 -12.72 -2.31
CA MET A 53 8.37 -12.01 -3.38
C MET A 53 8.05 -13.01 -4.50
N VAL A 54 7.06 -12.67 -5.32
CA VAL A 54 6.72 -13.42 -6.54
C VAL A 54 6.75 -12.48 -7.73
N GLN A 55 7.20 -12.98 -8.88
CA GLN A 55 7.23 -12.22 -10.12
C GLN A 55 5.95 -12.48 -10.93
N CYS A 56 5.35 -11.42 -11.46
CA CYS A 56 4.21 -11.53 -12.37
C CYS A 56 4.66 -11.99 -13.76
N SER A 57 4.04 -13.04 -14.31
CA SER A 57 4.35 -13.56 -15.65
C SER A 57 3.93 -12.62 -16.80
N GLU A 58 2.96 -11.72 -16.56
CA GLU A 58 2.46 -10.80 -17.59
C GLU A 58 3.27 -9.50 -17.70
N CYS A 59 3.87 -9.04 -16.61
CA CYS A 59 4.52 -7.71 -16.55
C CYS A 59 5.89 -7.69 -15.91
N ASP A 60 6.42 -8.85 -15.51
CA ASP A 60 7.73 -9.04 -14.88
C ASP A 60 7.93 -8.28 -13.55
N MET A 61 6.86 -7.67 -13.02
CA MET A 61 6.92 -6.93 -11.76
C MET A 61 6.88 -7.87 -10.56
N TRP A 62 7.76 -7.59 -9.60
CA TRP A 62 7.81 -8.30 -8.33
C TRP A 62 6.74 -7.79 -7.36
N ARG A 63 6.06 -8.69 -6.65
CA ARG A 63 5.04 -8.39 -5.63
C ARG A 63 5.41 -9.00 -4.29
N LEU A 64 5.14 -8.27 -3.21
CA LEU A 64 5.44 -8.73 -1.86
C LEU A 64 4.48 -9.85 -1.44
N ILE A 65 5.05 -10.92 -0.90
CA ILE A 65 4.30 -11.90 -0.12
C ILE A 65 4.19 -11.36 1.30
N PHE A 66 2.99 -11.38 1.90
CA PHE A 66 2.76 -10.99 3.28
C PHE A 66 2.44 -12.23 4.11
N SER A 67 2.98 -12.33 5.32
CA SER A 67 2.55 -13.36 6.28
C SER A 67 2.20 -12.74 7.64
N ARG A 68 1.06 -13.15 8.21
CA ARG A 68 0.67 -12.73 9.56
C ARG A 68 1.68 -13.21 10.62
N TYR A 69 2.23 -14.40 10.42
CA TYR A 69 3.17 -15.05 11.35
C TYR A 69 4.51 -15.31 10.69
N LYS A 70 5.59 -15.29 11.48
CA LYS A 70 6.94 -15.50 10.97
C LYS A 70 7.08 -16.94 10.47
N LEU A 71 7.45 -17.09 9.20
CA LEU A 71 7.79 -18.39 8.63
C LEU A 71 9.19 -18.80 9.10
N ASN A 72 9.37 -20.07 9.43
CA ASN A 72 10.69 -20.64 9.67
C ASN A 72 11.49 -20.77 8.36
N SER A 73 12.72 -21.27 8.40
CA SER A 73 13.57 -21.41 7.21
C SER A 73 13.02 -22.40 6.20
N ASP A 74 12.53 -23.54 6.68
CA ASP A 74 12.06 -24.63 5.82
C ASP A 74 10.75 -24.24 5.14
N GLN A 75 9.78 -23.75 5.91
CA GLN A 75 8.52 -23.19 5.39
C GLN A 75 8.74 -22.11 4.33
N ARG A 76 9.75 -21.26 4.51
CA ARG A 76 10.09 -20.23 3.51
C ARG A 76 10.63 -20.84 2.23
N ARG A 77 11.52 -21.82 2.34
CA ARG A 77 12.11 -22.49 1.18
C ARG A 77 11.06 -23.28 0.42
N ASP A 78 10.21 -24.00 1.14
CA ASP A 78 9.15 -24.82 0.56
C ASP A 78 8.12 -23.93 -0.15
N LEU A 79 7.70 -22.83 0.48
CA LEU A 79 6.84 -21.83 -0.15
C LEU A 79 7.49 -21.17 -1.37
N GLN A 80 8.78 -20.83 -1.32
CA GLN A 80 9.49 -20.28 -2.49
C GLN A 80 9.47 -21.26 -3.66
N SER A 81 9.70 -22.56 -3.41
CA SER A 81 9.63 -23.58 -4.47
C SER A 81 8.26 -23.62 -5.13
N VAL A 82 7.18 -23.52 -4.35
CA VAL A 82 5.82 -23.50 -4.91
C VAL A 82 5.58 -22.23 -5.72
N LEU A 83 6.10 -21.08 -5.27
CA LEU A 83 5.97 -19.81 -5.98
C LEU A 83 6.79 -19.77 -7.27
N ASP A 84 7.94 -20.43 -7.31
CA ASP A 84 8.81 -20.50 -8.50
C ASP A 84 8.15 -21.33 -9.62
N ASP A 85 7.39 -22.36 -9.26
CA ASP A 85 6.62 -23.20 -10.20
C ASP A 85 5.24 -22.59 -10.57
N TYR A 86 4.83 -21.51 -9.88
CA TYR A 86 3.53 -20.88 -10.08
C TYR A 86 3.59 -19.72 -11.06
N GLU A 87 2.78 -19.79 -12.11
CA GLU A 87 2.59 -18.70 -13.07
C GLU A 87 1.65 -17.62 -12.49
N TYR A 88 2.19 -16.79 -11.59
CA TYR A 88 1.44 -15.71 -10.95
C TYR A 88 1.14 -14.56 -11.91
N SER A 89 -0.11 -14.07 -11.91
CA SER A 89 -0.51 -12.82 -12.55
C SER A 89 -1.02 -11.79 -11.54
N CYS A 90 -0.79 -10.50 -11.80
CA CYS A 90 -1.18 -9.44 -10.87
C CYS A 90 -2.69 -9.45 -10.60
N GLY A 91 -3.05 -9.56 -9.32
CA GLY A 91 -4.45 -9.61 -8.89
C GLY A 91 -4.94 -11.02 -8.53
N ALA A 92 -4.19 -12.06 -8.91
CA ALA A 92 -4.45 -13.42 -8.47
C ALA A 92 -4.26 -13.57 -6.95
N SER A 93 -5.01 -14.50 -6.35
CA SER A 93 -4.91 -14.83 -4.93
C SER A 93 -4.16 -16.15 -4.73
N LEU A 94 -3.33 -16.22 -3.68
CA LEU A 94 -2.68 -17.48 -3.28
C LEU A 94 -3.66 -18.53 -2.76
N ALA A 95 -4.90 -18.16 -2.42
CA ALA A 95 -5.92 -19.11 -2.00
C ALA A 95 -6.26 -20.15 -3.08
N GLU A 96 -5.94 -19.87 -4.34
CA GLU A 96 -6.17 -20.75 -5.48
C GLU A 96 -5.15 -21.91 -5.55
N LEU A 97 -4.01 -21.81 -4.85
CA LEU A 97 -2.88 -22.75 -4.96
C LEU A 97 -2.99 -24.04 -4.14
N ASN A 98 -4.11 -24.30 -3.46
CA ASN A 98 -4.29 -25.46 -2.56
C ASN A 98 -3.07 -25.71 -1.65
N LEU A 99 -2.56 -24.63 -1.05
CA LEU A 99 -1.40 -24.66 -0.16
C LEU A 99 -1.75 -25.36 1.16
N GLU A 100 -0.73 -25.93 1.82
CA GLU A 100 -0.87 -26.48 3.16
C GLU A 100 -1.39 -25.43 4.17
N ASP A 101 -2.13 -25.90 5.19
CA ASP A 101 -2.73 -25.04 6.24
C ASP A 101 -1.73 -24.13 6.96
N VAL A 102 -0.46 -24.50 6.95
CA VAL A 102 0.63 -23.68 7.52
C VAL A 102 0.80 -22.35 6.79
N TYR A 103 0.35 -22.24 5.54
CA TYR A 103 0.42 -21.05 4.69
C TYR A 103 -0.90 -20.27 4.60
N LYS A 104 -1.95 -20.65 5.36
CA LYS A 104 -3.27 -19.98 5.33
C LYS A 104 -3.26 -18.48 5.65
N ASP A 105 -2.21 -18.01 6.33
CA ASP A 105 -2.02 -16.61 6.71
C ASP A 105 -1.03 -15.88 5.77
N VAL A 106 -0.67 -16.52 4.64
CA VAL A 106 0.19 -15.99 3.59
C VAL A 106 -0.67 -15.43 2.47
N GLU A 107 -0.42 -14.19 2.08
CA GLU A 107 -1.27 -13.44 1.16
C GLU A 107 -0.45 -12.55 0.24
N ILE A 108 -0.95 -12.30 -0.97
CA ILE A 108 -0.45 -11.27 -1.88
C ILE A 108 -1.49 -10.15 -1.94
N ARG A 109 -1.01 -8.90 -1.95
CA ARG A 109 -1.91 -7.77 -2.17
C ARG A 109 -2.36 -7.77 -3.63
N ALA A 110 -3.66 -7.61 -3.87
CA ALA A 110 -4.16 -7.38 -5.23
C ALA A 110 -3.52 -6.12 -5.84
N HIS A 111 -2.92 -6.29 -7.03
CA HIS A 111 -2.19 -5.28 -7.78
C HIS A 111 -2.64 -5.27 -9.23
N ASN A 112 -2.45 -4.13 -9.90
CA ASN A 112 -2.45 -4.08 -11.37
C ASN A 112 -1.02 -4.21 -11.89
N CYS A 113 -0.86 -4.68 -13.12
CA CYS A 113 0.45 -4.84 -13.76
C CYS A 113 1.28 -3.55 -13.84
N TYR A 114 0.63 -2.39 -13.88
CA TYR A 114 1.27 -1.07 -13.93
C TYR A 114 1.57 -0.46 -12.55
N ASP A 115 1.18 -1.13 -11.45
CA ASP A 115 1.46 -0.63 -10.11
C ASP A 115 2.96 -0.71 -9.82
N PRO A 116 3.55 0.33 -9.20
CA PRO A 116 4.94 0.29 -8.74
C PRO A 116 5.13 -0.78 -7.66
N ILE A 117 6.39 -1.12 -7.37
CA ILE A 117 6.77 -1.93 -6.20
C ILE A 117 6.20 -1.30 -4.94
N GLU A 118 5.67 -2.14 -4.06
CA GLU A 118 5.04 -1.67 -2.83
C GLU A 118 6.05 -0.93 -1.94
N VAL A 119 5.66 0.25 -1.47
CA VAL A 119 6.45 1.06 -0.53
C VAL A 119 6.96 0.28 0.69
N LEU A 120 6.21 -0.73 1.14
CA LEU A 120 6.59 -1.58 2.27
C LEU A 120 7.88 -2.39 2.01
N TYR A 121 8.23 -2.66 0.76
CA TYR A 121 9.51 -3.28 0.38
C TYR A 121 10.68 -2.45 0.93
N TYR A 122 10.65 -1.15 0.66
CA TYR A 122 11.68 -0.20 1.09
C TYR A 122 11.66 0.01 2.60
N SER A 123 10.46 0.06 3.20
CA SER A 123 10.32 0.14 4.67
C SER A 123 10.84 -1.12 5.38
N ALA A 124 10.86 -2.28 4.71
CA ALA A 124 11.46 -3.51 5.21
C ALA A 124 12.99 -3.52 5.18
N LYS A 125 13.62 -2.50 4.57
CA LYS A 125 15.07 -2.35 4.41
C LYS A 125 15.69 -3.46 3.55
N PHE A 126 14.96 -3.91 2.53
CA PHE A 126 15.52 -4.76 1.49
C PHE A 126 16.49 -3.99 0.59
N THR A 127 17.27 -4.74 -0.21
CA THR A 127 18.22 -4.18 -1.17
C THR A 127 17.52 -3.18 -2.08
N PRO A 128 18.08 -1.98 -2.32
CA PRO A 128 17.38 -0.96 -3.06
C PRO A 128 17.26 -1.35 -4.54
N ILE A 129 16.02 -1.31 -5.05
CA ILE A 129 15.65 -1.58 -6.44
C ILE A 129 14.80 -0.44 -7.00
N CYS A 130 14.78 -0.31 -8.32
CA CYS A 130 13.93 0.64 -9.02
C CYS A 130 12.47 0.34 -8.73
N VAL A 131 11.73 1.36 -8.30
CA VAL A 131 10.33 1.22 -7.89
C VAL A 131 9.38 0.86 -9.03
N TYR A 132 9.85 0.97 -10.29
CA TYR A 132 9.04 0.72 -11.48
C TYR A 132 9.40 -0.51 -12.29
N CYS A 133 10.57 -1.10 -12.08
CA CYS A 133 11.01 -2.26 -12.86
C CYS A 133 11.85 -3.26 -12.05
N ALA A 134 12.00 -3.04 -10.74
CA ALA A 134 12.73 -3.91 -9.82
C ALA A 134 14.24 -4.13 -10.13
N THR A 135 14.82 -3.42 -11.11
CA THR A 135 16.26 -3.49 -11.37
C THR A 135 17.05 -2.92 -10.18
N PRO A 136 18.22 -3.47 -9.82
CA PRO A 136 19.07 -2.90 -8.77
C PRO A 136 19.32 -1.42 -8.99
N GLN A 137 18.98 -0.58 -8.00
CA GLN A 137 19.07 0.86 -8.12
C GLN A 137 19.24 1.47 -6.73
N ALA A 138 20.36 2.16 -6.51
CA ALA A 138 20.58 2.91 -5.28
C ALA A 138 19.65 4.13 -5.19
N TYR A 139 19.43 4.61 -3.97
CA TYR A 139 18.74 5.87 -3.73
C TYR A 139 19.55 7.03 -4.32
N THR A 140 18.91 7.85 -5.15
CA THR A 140 19.51 9.06 -5.76
C THR A 140 19.12 10.33 -5.02
N ALA A 141 17.97 10.33 -4.34
CA ALA A 141 17.48 11.43 -3.53
C ALA A 141 16.94 10.94 -2.18
N GLU A 142 17.04 11.77 -1.14
CA GLU A 142 16.66 11.39 0.23
C GLU A 142 15.15 11.16 0.36
N ASN A 143 14.35 11.99 -0.30
CA ASN A 143 12.89 12.03 -0.21
C ASN A 143 12.17 11.18 -1.27
N GLU A 144 12.89 10.48 -2.14
CA GLU A 144 12.31 9.69 -3.24
C GLU A 144 12.68 8.21 -3.13
N TYR A 145 11.82 7.33 -3.65
CA TYR A 145 12.18 5.92 -3.85
C TYR A 145 13.11 5.77 -5.06
N PRO A 146 14.00 4.75 -5.08
CA PRO A 146 14.96 4.59 -6.16
C PRO A 146 14.28 4.43 -7.51
N LYS A 147 14.78 5.12 -8.53
CA LYS A 147 14.30 5.08 -9.91
C LYS A 147 15.49 5.04 -10.86
N CYS A 148 15.51 4.09 -11.77
CA CYS A 148 16.60 3.96 -12.74
C CYS A 148 16.40 4.89 -13.94
N GLU A 149 17.44 5.06 -14.74
CA GLU A 149 17.45 5.91 -15.93
C GLU A 149 16.42 5.44 -16.98
N ASN A 150 16.21 4.12 -17.10
CA ASN A 150 15.22 3.53 -18.01
C ASN A 150 13.76 3.81 -17.59
N CYS A 151 13.53 4.34 -16.39
CA CYS A 151 12.21 4.72 -15.90
C CYS A 151 12.12 6.23 -15.63
N TYR A 152 12.99 7.03 -16.25
CA TYR A 152 13.07 8.46 -15.98
C TYR A 152 11.77 9.21 -16.33
N ASP A 153 11.07 8.76 -17.38
CA ASP A 153 9.77 9.24 -17.85
C ASP A 153 8.65 9.10 -16.80
N LYS A 154 8.76 8.13 -15.89
CA LYS A 154 7.77 7.90 -14.84
C LYS A 154 7.90 8.93 -13.71
N PRO A 155 6.79 9.35 -13.08
CA PRO A 155 6.86 10.35 -12.01
C PRO A 155 7.70 9.85 -10.82
N PRO A 156 8.35 10.73 -10.06
CA PRO A 156 8.99 10.32 -8.82
C PRO A 156 7.95 9.91 -7.77
N ILE A 157 8.27 8.88 -6.97
CA ILE A 157 7.45 8.49 -5.81
C ILE A 157 8.13 8.99 -4.55
N TYR A 158 7.46 9.92 -3.86
CA TYR A 158 7.98 10.54 -2.65
C TYR A 158 7.71 9.71 -1.39
N LYS A 159 8.70 9.67 -0.51
CA LYS A 159 8.55 9.19 0.87
C LYS A 159 7.64 10.15 1.63
N ARG A 160 6.70 9.61 2.41
CA ARG A 160 5.89 10.45 3.30
C ARG A 160 6.80 11.06 4.36
N LYS A 161 6.67 12.36 4.59
CA LYS A 161 7.30 13.02 5.75
C LYS A 161 6.64 12.46 7.00
N SER A 162 7.44 11.83 7.86
CA SER A 162 7.03 11.40 9.20
C SER A 162 6.78 12.61 10.09
#